data_AF-A0A956IXU0-F1
#
_entry.id   AF-A0A956IXU0-F1
#
_cell.length_a   1.000
_cell.length_b   1.000
_cell.length_c   1.000
_cell.angle_alpha   90.00
_cell.angle_beta   90.00
_cell.angle_gamma   90.00
#
_symmetry.space_group_name_H-M   'P 1'
#
loop_
_entity.id
_entity.type
_entity.pdbx_description
1 polymer ?
#
loop_
_entity_poly.entity_id
_entity_poly.type
_entity_poly.pdbx_seq_one_letter_code
_entity_poly.pdbx_strand_id
1 'polypeptide(L)'
;IKHAGPCGAASDADPVAALEAAWAGDPLSAFGSVIGVNVPLDEALARALVGKGFVEAVVAPRIEPAAEAVIRARKGWGQTVRLVEARPPEEPGWQVRSVLGGYLLQDADVAAHLEVPGEMFALALRRSRAGRGVVGSTSDILGHIRREVVAAGARDQPARLPFVLGTEAGMVTAIVHELRPLLAAHPKIAVEIIFPVASEAIVVTGDQALPLVPGVSGGEGCSTAGGCATCPYMKMNSLDALNDLLDRVAAGEPLAGFEPRKYGERLDGQTVAEVGTQPILHMRAFQRSGALPEALLADVRGRTAG
;
A
#
# COMPACT_ATOMS: atom_id res chain seq x y z
N ILE A 1 -11.55 -8.39 -5.41
CA ILE A 1 -11.86 -7.16 -4.63
C ILE A 1 -13.25 -7.31 -4.00
N LYS A 2 -13.42 -7.05 -2.71
CA LYS A 2 -14.72 -7.09 -2.01
C LYS A 2 -14.82 -5.92 -1.03
N HIS A 3 -15.95 -5.22 -1.03
CA HIS A 3 -16.15 -3.99 -0.23
C HIS A 3 -15.01 -2.96 -0.38
N ALA A 4 -14.53 -2.78 -1.61
CA ALA A 4 -13.38 -1.95 -1.96
C ALA A 4 -12.01 -2.40 -1.40
N GLY A 5 -11.93 -3.50 -0.63
CA GLY A 5 -10.68 -4.11 -0.19
C GLY A 5 -10.18 -5.25 -1.10
N PRO A 6 -8.87 -5.47 -1.21
CA PRO A 6 -8.33 -6.66 -1.86
C PRO A 6 -8.57 -7.91 -0.98
N CYS A 7 -9.08 -8.98 -1.58
CA CYS A 7 -9.22 -10.30 -0.95
C CYS A 7 -8.24 -11.33 -1.53
N GLY A 8 -7.38 -10.91 -2.45
CA GLY A 8 -6.49 -11.77 -3.21
C GLY A 8 -5.94 -11.04 -4.42
N ALA A 9 -4.64 -11.18 -4.66
CA ALA A 9 -3.93 -10.65 -5.81
C ALA A 9 -2.74 -11.57 -6.11
N ALA A 10 -2.49 -11.84 -7.39
CA ALA A 10 -1.35 -12.62 -7.85
C ALA A 10 -0.98 -12.21 -9.28
N SER A 11 0.23 -12.56 -9.68
CA SER A 11 0.74 -12.39 -11.04
C SER A 11 1.46 -13.66 -11.43
N ASP A 12 1.22 -14.11 -12.66
CA ASP A 12 1.88 -15.25 -13.29
C ASP A 12 1.90 -15.03 -14.80
N ALA A 13 2.76 -15.76 -15.51
CA ALA A 13 2.77 -15.77 -16.97
C ALA A 13 1.52 -16.49 -17.53
N ASP A 14 0.95 -17.43 -16.78
CA ASP A 14 -0.34 -18.05 -17.06
C ASP A 14 -1.48 -17.34 -16.28
N PRO A 15 -2.43 -16.68 -16.96
CA PRO A 15 -3.56 -16.01 -16.31
C PRO A 15 -4.42 -16.95 -15.46
N VAL A 16 -4.50 -18.23 -15.81
CA VAL A 16 -5.24 -19.23 -15.01
C VAL A 16 -4.50 -19.48 -13.69
N ALA A 17 -3.18 -19.68 -13.74
CA ALA A 17 -2.36 -19.82 -12.53
C ALA A 17 -2.43 -18.57 -11.63
N ALA A 18 -2.42 -17.38 -12.21
CA ALA A 18 -2.61 -16.13 -11.48
C ALA A 18 -3.99 -16.06 -10.80
N LEU A 19 -5.06 -16.46 -11.49
CA LEU A 19 -6.40 -16.52 -10.90
C LEU A 19 -6.46 -17.53 -9.73
N GLU A 20 -5.89 -18.72 -9.91
CA GLU A 20 -5.83 -19.77 -8.88
C GLU A 20 -5.12 -19.26 -7.62
N ALA A 21 -3.95 -18.65 -7.78
CA ALA A 21 -3.17 -18.09 -6.67
C ALA A 21 -3.88 -16.90 -6.00
N ALA A 22 -4.48 -16.00 -6.78
CA ALA A 22 -5.23 -14.88 -6.22
C ALA A 22 -6.46 -15.37 -5.44
N TRP A 23 -7.17 -16.39 -5.95
CA TRP A 23 -8.32 -16.99 -5.28
C TRP A 23 -7.94 -17.68 -3.97
N ALA A 24 -6.73 -18.27 -3.90
CA ALA A 24 -6.22 -18.93 -2.70
C ALA A 24 -5.89 -17.97 -1.55
N GLY A 25 -5.76 -16.66 -1.81
CA GLY A 25 -5.47 -15.65 -0.78
C GLY A 25 -6.54 -15.59 0.31
N ASP A 26 -7.80 -15.44 -0.08
CA ASP A 26 -8.97 -15.56 0.81
C ASP A 26 -10.18 -16.10 0.02
N PRO A 27 -10.33 -17.44 -0.07
CA PRO A 27 -11.41 -18.06 -0.83
C PRO A 27 -12.82 -17.70 -0.31
N LEU A 28 -12.95 -17.43 0.99
CA LEU A 28 -14.23 -17.07 1.60
C LEU A 28 -14.66 -15.66 1.16
N SER A 29 -13.73 -14.71 1.15
CA SER A 29 -13.99 -13.36 0.67
C SER A 29 -14.04 -13.25 -0.85
N ALA A 30 -13.38 -14.16 -1.60
CA ALA A 30 -13.46 -14.20 -3.06
C ALA A 30 -14.89 -14.48 -3.57
N PHE A 31 -15.72 -15.17 -2.77
CA PHE A 31 -17.13 -15.37 -3.10
C PHE A 31 -17.92 -14.05 -3.03
N GLY A 32 -18.61 -13.72 -4.13
CA GLY A 32 -19.33 -12.46 -4.32
C GLY A 32 -18.41 -11.25 -4.56
N SER A 33 -17.15 -11.48 -4.89
CA SER A 33 -16.18 -10.42 -5.17
C SER A 33 -16.32 -9.88 -6.61
N VAL A 34 -15.58 -8.81 -6.90
CA VAL A 34 -15.26 -8.36 -8.26
C VAL A 34 -13.86 -8.86 -8.62
N ILE A 35 -13.75 -9.50 -9.78
CA ILE A 35 -12.47 -9.95 -10.35
C ILE A 35 -12.03 -8.95 -11.40
N GLY A 36 -10.77 -8.51 -11.33
CA GLY A 36 -10.13 -7.69 -12.35
C GLY A 36 -8.90 -8.40 -12.88
N VAL A 37 -8.74 -8.43 -14.21
CA VAL A 37 -7.53 -8.94 -14.88
C VAL A 37 -6.97 -7.88 -15.81
N ASN A 38 -5.64 -7.87 -15.97
CA ASN A 38 -4.92 -6.92 -16.85
C ASN A 38 -4.61 -7.51 -18.24
N VAL A 39 -5.14 -8.69 -18.55
CA VAL A 39 -5.00 -9.41 -19.83
C VAL A 39 -6.38 -9.73 -20.40
N PRO A 40 -6.54 -10.00 -21.71
CA PRO A 40 -7.81 -10.42 -22.28
C PRO A 40 -8.39 -11.64 -21.55
N LEU A 41 -9.70 -11.62 -21.30
CA LEU A 41 -10.44 -12.75 -20.78
C LEU A 41 -10.74 -13.72 -21.93
N ASP A 42 -9.95 -14.79 -22.01
CA ASP A 42 -10.07 -15.85 -23.01
C ASP A 42 -10.92 -17.03 -22.51
N GLU A 43 -11.08 -18.04 -23.37
CA GLU A 43 -11.87 -19.23 -23.06
C GLU A 43 -11.33 -20.02 -21.87
N ALA A 44 -10.00 -20.14 -21.74
CA ALA A 44 -9.36 -20.91 -20.67
C ALA A 44 -9.60 -20.26 -19.30
N LEU A 45 -9.38 -18.96 -19.22
CA LEU A 45 -9.61 -18.16 -18.01
C LEU A 45 -11.10 -18.12 -17.64
N ALA A 46 -11.99 -18.04 -18.63
CA ALA A 46 -13.43 -18.14 -18.40
C ALA A 46 -13.85 -19.49 -17.81
N ARG A 47 -13.27 -20.60 -18.29
CA ARG A 47 -13.52 -21.94 -17.74
C ARG A 47 -13.04 -22.03 -16.28
N ALA A 48 -11.87 -21.49 -15.98
CA ALA A 48 -11.36 -21.42 -14.61
C ALA A 48 -12.31 -20.62 -13.70
N LEU A 49 -12.75 -19.44 -14.13
CA LEU A 49 -13.70 -18.60 -13.38
C LEU A 49 -15.03 -19.31 -13.09
N VAL A 50 -15.60 -19.99 -14.09
CA VAL A 50 -16.83 -20.78 -13.93
C VAL A 50 -16.68 -21.82 -12.81
N GLY A 51 -15.49 -22.42 -12.67
CA GLY A 51 -15.17 -23.40 -11.63
C GLY A 51 -15.06 -22.83 -10.21
N LYS A 52 -14.82 -21.52 -10.06
CA LYS A 52 -14.53 -20.90 -8.74
C LYS A 52 -15.72 -20.63 -7.85
N GLY A 53 -16.88 -20.33 -8.43
CA GLY A 53 -18.07 -19.98 -7.64
C GLY A 53 -18.75 -18.72 -8.12
N PHE A 54 -19.48 -18.05 -7.24
CA PHE A 54 -20.21 -16.83 -7.56
C PHE A 54 -19.30 -15.60 -7.39
N VAL A 55 -19.29 -14.73 -8.38
CA VAL A 55 -18.69 -13.37 -8.35
C VAL A 55 -19.66 -12.38 -8.99
N GLU A 56 -19.64 -11.13 -8.54
CA GLU A 56 -20.58 -10.07 -8.97
C GLU A 56 -20.22 -9.50 -10.34
N ALA A 57 -18.92 -9.37 -10.62
CA ALA A 57 -18.42 -8.79 -11.85
C ALA A 57 -17.03 -9.33 -12.21
N VAL A 58 -16.75 -9.37 -13.51
CA VAL A 58 -15.43 -9.62 -14.08
C VAL A 58 -15.08 -8.43 -14.99
N VAL A 59 -13.93 -7.83 -14.72
CA VAL A 59 -13.39 -6.68 -15.45
C VAL A 59 -12.13 -7.12 -16.19
N ALA A 60 -12.07 -6.87 -17.49
CA ALA A 60 -10.92 -7.21 -18.32
C ALA A 60 -10.70 -6.13 -19.41
N PRO A 61 -9.48 -5.96 -19.94
CA PRO A 61 -9.22 -5.07 -21.07
C PRO A 61 -9.96 -5.46 -22.35
N ARG A 62 -10.30 -6.75 -22.50
CA ARG A 62 -11.10 -7.32 -23.58
C ARG A 62 -11.72 -8.63 -23.12
N ILE A 63 -12.94 -8.92 -23.55
CA ILE A 63 -13.66 -10.17 -23.29
C ILE A 63 -13.87 -10.88 -24.62
N GLU A 64 -13.31 -12.07 -24.76
CA GLU A 64 -13.42 -12.79 -26.02
C GLU A 64 -14.82 -13.42 -26.18
N PRO A 65 -15.36 -13.50 -27.41
CA PRO A 65 -16.67 -14.14 -27.64
C PRO A 65 -16.73 -15.58 -27.12
N ALA A 66 -15.63 -16.33 -27.22
CA ALA A 66 -15.53 -17.69 -26.69
C ALA A 66 -15.60 -17.71 -25.15
N ALA A 67 -14.96 -16.74 -24.49
CA ALA A 67 -15.00 -16.58 -23.05
C ALA A 67 -16.41 -16.22 -22.54
N GLU A 68 -17.06 -15.28 -23.21
CA GLU A 68 -18.45 -14.92 -22.91
C GLU A 68 -19.37 -16.14 -23.09
N ALA A 69 -19.27 -16.88 -24.20
CA ALA A 69 -20.07 -18.06 -24.43
C ALA A 69 -19.94 -19.10 -23.29
N VAL A 70 -18.72 -19.35 -22.81
CA VAL A 70 -18.45 -20.23 -21.66
C VAL A 70 -19.14 -19.72 -20.39
N ILE A 71 -18.99 -18.43 -20.08
CA ILE A 71 -19.58 -17.83 -18.87
C ILE A 71 -21.12 -17.87 -18.94
N ARG A 72 -21.70 -17.47 -20.07
CA ARG A 72 -23.16 -17.43 -20.28
C ARG A 72 -23.79 -18.82 -20.28
N ALA A 73 -23.04 -19.88 -20.60
CA ALA A 73 -23.53 -21.25 -20.53
C ALA A 73 -23.81 -21.73 -19.09
N ARG A 74 -23.19 -21.12 -18.07
CA ARG A 74 -23.45 -21.49 -16.67
C ARG A 74 -24.80 -20.97 -16.21
N LYS A 75 -25.76 -21.87 -16.00
CA LYS A 75 -27.10 -21.54 -15.51
C LYS A 75 -27.06 -20.83 -14.15
N GLY A 76 -27.88 -19.79 -14.00
CA GLY A 76 -27.96 -18.97 -12.78
C GLY A 76 -26.95 -17.84 -12.80
N TRP A 77 -25.68 -18.15 -12.50
CA TRP A 77 -24.63 -17.12 -12.39
C TRP A 77 -24.26 -16.47 -13.73
N GLY A 78 -24.18 -17.24 -14.82
CA GLY A 78 -23.75 -16.73 -16.12
C GLY A 78 -24.64 -15.63 -16.69
N GLN A 79 -25.92 -15.61 -16.32
CA GLN A 79 -26.88 -14.59 -16.75
C GLN A 79 -26.83 -13.31 -15.89
N THR A 80 -26.31 -13.40 -14.66
CA THR A 80 -26.30 -12.30 -13.69
C THR A 80 -24.94 -11.63 -13.54
N VAL A 81 -23.85 -12.35 -13.84
CA VAL A 81 -22.50 -11.79 -13.75
C VAL A 81 -22.33 -10.64 -14.74
N ARG A 82 -21.76 -9.54 -14.24
CA ARG A 82 -21.45 -8.35 -15.04
C ARG A 82 -20.09 -8.54 -15.69
N LEU A 83 -20.09 -8.51 -17.02
CA LEU A 83 -18.88 -8.55 -17.83
C LEU A 83 -18.58 -7.11 -18.26
N VAL A 84 -17.43 -6.59 -17.84
CA VAL A 84 -17.05 -5.20 -18.08
C VAL A 84 -15.74 -5.17 -18.84
N GLU A 85 -15.78 -4.65 -20.05
CA GLU A 85 -14.57 -4.29 -20.78
C GLU A 85 -14.10 -2.92 -20.31
N ALA A 86 -12.93 -2.88 -19.66
CA ALA A 86 -12.28 -1.65 -19.24
C ALA A 86 -10.77 -1.81 -19.39
N ARG A 87 -10.15 -0.85 -20.07
CA ARG A 87 -8.69 -0.80 -20.17
C ARG A 87 -8.12 -0.17 -18.89
N PRO A 88 -6.98 -0.66 -18.39
CA PRO A 88 -6.22 0.09 -17.40
C PRO A 88 -5.98 1.51 -17.93
N PRO A 89 -6.24 2.56 -17.15
CA PRO A 89 -5.97 3.91 -17.59
C PRO A 89 -4.46 4.08 -17.85
N GLU A 90 -4.11 4.68 -18.99
CA GLU A 90 -2.70 4.93 -19.36
C GLU A 90 -2.08 6.03 -18.47
N GLU A 91 -2.91 6.99 -18.05
CA GLU A 91 -2.52 8.09 -17.18
C GLU A 91 -3.49 8.22 -15.98
N PRO A 92 -2.99 8.67 -14.81
CA PRO A 92 -3.83 8.95 -13.66
C PRO A 92 -4.80 10.10 -14.00
N GLY A 93 -6.09 9.87 -13.79
CA GLY A 93 -7.12 10.89 -13.98
C GLY A 93 -7.28 11.80 -12.76
N TRP A 94 -8.33 12.61 -12.76
CA TRP A 94 -8.78 13.29 -11.55
C TRP A 94 -9.75 12.41 -10.77
N GLN A 95 -9.58 12.33 -9.45
CA GLN A 95 -10.55 11.76 -8.54
C GLN A 95 -11.39 12.87 -7.89
N VAL A 96 -12.72 12.72 -7.98
CA VAL A 96 -13.67 13.58 -7.28
C VAL A 96 -14.25 12.82 -6.09
N ARG A 97 -14.19 13.43 -4.90
CA ARG A 97 -14.83 12.89 -3.69
C ARG A 97 -15.84 13.89 -3.14
N SER A 98 -17.09 13.46 -2.99
CA SER A 98 -18.13 14.30 -2.39
C SER A 98 -17.87 14.50 -0.90
N VAL A 99 -18.07 15.73 -0.43
CA VAL A 99 -18.10 16.11 0.98
C VAL A 99 -19.34 16.96 1.26
N LEU A 100 -19.69 17.17 2.54
CA LEU A 100 -20.80 18.05 2.87
C LEU A 100 -20.53 19.47 2.33
N GLY A 101 -21.42 19.98 1.49
CA GLY A 101 -21.30 21.32 0.91
C GLY A 101 -20.38 21.45 -0.31
N GLY A 102 -19.84 20.36 -0.86
CA GLY A 102 -19.01 20.44 -2.08
C GLY A 102 -18.31 19.15 -2.49
N TYR A 103 -17.20 19.30 -3.19
CA TYR A 103 -16.39 18.19 -3.70
C TYR A 103 -14.90 18.49 -3.50
N LEU A 104 -14.11 17.46 -3.20
CA LEU A 104 -12.66 17.48 -3.26
C LEU A 104 -12.23 16.92 -4.62
N LEU A 105 -11.35 17.64 -5.32
CA LEU A 105 -10.73 17.21 -6.56
C LEU A 105 -9.24 16.97 -6.30
N GLN A 106 -8.77 15.76 -6.56
CA GLN A 106 -7.36 15.38 -6.38
C GLN A 106 -6.87 14.51 -7.52
N ASP A 107 -5.56 14.47 -7.72
CA ASP A 107 -4.93 13.56 -8.69
C ASP A 107 -5.19 12.09 -8.27
N ALA A 108 -5.55 11.22 -9.22
CA ALA A 108 -5.83 9.81 -8.93
C ALA A 108 -4.62 9.06 -8.39
N ASP A 109 -3.39 9.46 -8.74
CA ASP A 109 -2.17 8.89 -8.15
C ASP A 109 -2.11 9.17 -6.64
N VAL A 110 -2.57 10.36 -6.23
CA VAL A 110 -2.59 10.74 -4.82
C VAL A 110 -3.63 9.91 -4.03
N ALA A 111 -4.63 9.36 -4.73
CA ALA A 111 -5.69 8.57 -4.14
C ALA A 111 -5.48 7.04 -4.22
N ALA A 112 -4.50 6.57 -5.01
CA ALA A 112 -4.40 5.17 -5.44
C ALA A 112 -3.82 4.21 -4.40
N HIS A 113 -3.27 4.69 -3.27
CA HIS A 113 -2.74 3.83 -2.22
C HIS A 113 -3.18 4.30 -0.83
N LEU A 114 -4.00 3.50 -0.17
CA LEU A 114 -4.33 3.67 1.26
C LEU A 114 -3.13 3.39 2.18
N GLU A 115 -2.05 2.83 1.61
CA GLU A 115 -0.88 2.38 2.36
C GLU A 115 0.32 3.34 2.30
N VAL A 116 0.35 4.24 1.31
CA VAL A 116 1.48 5.13 1.01
C VAL A 116 0.91 6.52 0.76
N PRO A 117 1.47 7.59 1.36
CA PRO A 117 1.03 8.95 1.07
C PRO A 117 0.99 9.20 -0.44
N GLY A 118 -0.11 9.79 -0.91
CA GLY A 118 -0.38 9.90 -2.33
C GLY A 118 0.70 10.63 -3.13
N GLU A 119 1.32 11.64 -2.54
CA GLU A 119 2.43 12.38 -3.13
C GLU A 119 3.70 11.53 -3.26
N MET A 120 3.94 10.62 -2.31
CA MET A 120 5.03 9.65 -2.40
C MET A 120 4.76 8.63 -3.51
N PHE A 121 3.51 8.17 -3.65
CA PHE A 121 3.12 7.29 -4.74
C PHE A 121 3.31 7.96 -6.11
N ALA A 122 2.84 9.20 -6.27
CA ALA A 122 3.02 9.98 -7.50
C ALA A 122 4.50 10.18 -7.85
N LEU A 123 5.35 10.53 -6.86
CA LEU A 123 6.80 10.65 -7.08
C LEU A 123 7.41 9.30 -7.51
N ALA A 124 7.08 8.22 -6.81
CA ALA A 124 7.57 6.89 -7.11
C ALA A 124 7.15 6.44 -8.52
N LEU A 125 5.91 6.72 -8.92
CA LEU A 125 5.41 6.40 -10.26
C LEU A 125 6.17 7.18 -11.34
N ARG A 126 6.40 8.48 -11.14
CA ARG A 126 7.23 9.30 -12.06
C ARG A 126 8.65 8.74 -12.18
N ARG A 127 9.28 8.33 -11.07
CA ARG A 127 10.63 7.74 -11.07
C ARG A 127 10.65 6.38 -11.76
N SER A 128 9.63 5.55 -11.53
CA SER A 128 9.44 4.25 -12.18
C SER A 128 9.31 4.39 -13.70
N ARG A 129 8.46 5.32 -14.17
CA ARG A 129 8.32 5.64 -15.60
C ARG A 129 9.62 6.12 -16.26
N ALA A 130 10.48 6.80 -15.49
CA ALA A 130 11.79 7.23 -15.95
C ALA A 130 12.89 6.13 -15.84
N GLY A 131 12.53 4.90 -15.47
CA GLY A 131 13.48 3.79 -15.27
C GLY A 131 14.40 3.97 -14.05
N ARG A 132 14.07 4.89 -13.14
CA ARG A 132 14.87 5.25 -11.95
C ARG A 132 14.21 4.80 -10.63
N GLY A 133 13.35 3.79 -10.70
CA GLY A 133 12.66 3.23 -9.54
C GLY A 133 11.67 2.15 -9.95
N VAL A 134 10.88 1.68 -8.99
CA VAL A 134 9.81 0.71 -9.21
C VAL A 134 8.64 1.01 -8.29
N VAL A 135 7.43 0.79 -8.80
CA VAL A 135 6.18 0.77 -8.02
C VAL A 135 5.54 -0.57 -8.27
N GLY A 136 5.24 -1.33 -7.23
CA GLY A 136 4.72 -2.67 -7.35
C GLY A 136 4.78 -3.44 -6.04
N SER A 137 4.62 -4.75 -6.14
CA SER A 137 4.71 -5.70 -5.02
C SER A 137 6.11 -5.75 -4.39
N THR A 138 6.22 -6.43 -3.24
CA THR A 138 7.52 -6.78 -2.63
C THR A 138 8.47 -7.42 -3.61
N SER A 139 7.96 -8.30 -4.48
CA SER A 139 8.75 -8.99 -5.50
C SER A 139 9.28 -8.04 -6.57
N ASP A 140 8.49 -7.03 -6.96
CA ASP A 140 8.91 -6.02 -7.93
C ASP A 140 10.02 -5.12 -7.35
N ILE A 141 9.86 -4.73 -6.08
CA ILE A 141 10.84 -3.95 -5.31
C ILE A 141 12.16 -4.72 -5.20
N LEU A 142 12.09 -5.97 -4.73
CA LEU A 142 13.25 -6.86 -4.64
C LEU A 142 13.92 -7.06 -5.99
N GLY A 143 13.13 -7.33 -7.03
CA GLY A 143 13.62 -7.52 -8.39
C GLY A 143 14.37 -6.29 -8.91
N HIS A 144 13.88 -5.09 -8.64
CA HIS A 144 14.57 -3.85 -8.99
C HIS A 144 15.88 -3.69 -8.23
N ILE A 145 15.89 -3.84 -6.91
CA ILE A 145 17.12 -3.71 -6.11
C ILE A 145 18.18 -4.72 -6.57
N ARG A 146 17.77 -5.97 -6.82
CA ARG A 146 18.68 -7.01 -7.33
C ARG A 146 19.33 -6.61 -8.67
N ARG A 147 18.54 -6.09 -9.61
CA ARG A 147 19.05 -5.64 -10.92
C ARG A 147 20.09 -4.53 -10.76
N GLU A 148 19.83 -3.54 -9.92
CA GLU A 148 20.76 -2.45 -9.66
C GLU A 148 22.05 -2.93 -8.99
N VAL A 149 21.97 -3.84 -8.02
CA VAL A 149 23.15 -4.45 -7.36
C VAL A 149 24.01 -5.20 -8.38
N VAL A 150 23.40 -6.04 -9.21
CA VAL A 150 24.12 -6.79 -10.25
C VAL A 150 24.75 -5.83 -11.27
N ALA A 151 24.01 -4.81 -11.70
CA ALA A 151 24.51 -3.81 -12.65
C ALA A 151 25.65 -2.96 -12.09
N ALA A 152 25.66 -2.68 -10.78
CA ALA A 152 26.76 -2.01 -10.10
C ALA A 152 27.96 -2.95 -9.93
N GLY A 153 27.72 -4.21 -9.54
CA GLY A 153 28.75 -5.23 -9.39
C GLY A 153 29.52 -5.51 -10.68
N ALA A 154 28.86 -5.44 -11.84
CA ALA A 154 29.49 -5.59 -13.14
C ALA A 154 30.51 -4.48 -13.48
N ARG A 155 30.47 -3.32 -12.80
CA ARG A 155 31.39 -2.20 -13.02
C ARG A 155 32.70 -2.33 -12.24
N ASP A 156 32.79 -3.33 -11.35
CA ASP A 156 33.93 -3.65 -10.46
C ASP A 156 34.50 -2.48 -9.63
N GLN A 157 33.69 -1.45 -9.43
CA GLN A 157 34.02 -0.28 -8.61
C GLN A 157 33.21 -0.27 -7.31
N PRO A 158 33.76 0.25 -6.21
CA PRO A 158 33.00 0.48 -5.00
C PRO A 158 31.80 1.38 -5.27
N ALA A 159 30.61 0.98 -4.82
CA ALA A 159 29.39 1.76 -4.97
C ALA A 159 28.48 1.60 -3.77
N ARG A 160 27.83 2.70 -3.36
CA ARG A 160 26.76 2.72 -2.37
C ARG A 160 25.44 3.03 -3.09
N LEU A 161 24.47 2.13 -3.00
CA LEU A 161 23.19 2.22 -3.69
C LEU A 161 22.07 2.56 -2.68
N PRO A 162 21.58 3.80 -2.64
CA PRO A 162 20.48 4.19 -1.77
C PRO A 162 19.12 3.87 -2.42
N PHE A 163 18.23 3.22 -1.66
CA PHE A 163 16.84 2.96 -2.05
C PHE A 163 15.89 3.50 -1.00
N VAL A 164 15.03 4.43 -1.41
CA VAL A 164 13.95 4.95 -0.57
C VAL A 164 12.74 4.05 -0.73
N LEU A 165 12.27 3.47 0.36
CA LEU A 165 11.09 2.61 0.36
C LEU A 165 9.87 3.38 0.85
N GLY A 166 8.79 3.34 0.08
CA GLY A 166 7.50 3.94 0.47
C GLY A 166 6.52 2.98 1.15
N THR A 167 6.92 1.75 1.49
CA THR A 167 6.00 0.66 1.90
C THR A 167 5.87 0.52 3.44
N GLU A 168 5.54 -0.65 3.99
CA GLU A 168 5.44 -0.89 5.44
C GLU A 168 6.76 -1.41 6.04
N ALA A 169 7.09 -1.03 7.28
CA ALA A 169 8.39 -1.39 7.89
C ALA A 169 8.59 -2.91 8.06
N GLY A 170 7.52 -3.71 8.09
CA GLY A 170 7.59 -5.18 8.15
C GLY A 170 8.33 -5.81 6.97
N MET A 171 8.46 -5.09 5.84
CA MET A 171 9.14 -5.58 4.64
C MET A 171 10.65 -5.38 4.64
N VAL A 172 11.19 -4.49 5.47
CA VAL A 172 12.64 -4.19 5.51
C VAL A 172 13.43 -5.45 5.83
N THR A 173 12.98 -6.24 6.81
CA THR A 173 13.61 -7.49 7.22
C THR A 173 13.69 -8.49 6.07
N ALA A 174 12.59 -8.69 5.32
CA ALA A 174 12.56 -9.58 4.16
C ALA A 174 13.53 -9.11 3.06
N ILE A 175 13.57 -7.80 2.79
CA ILE A 175 14.50 -7.21 1.81
C ILE A 175 15.95 -7.45 2.20
N VAL A 176 16.31 -7.20 3.47
CA VAL A 176 17.66 -7.41 3.97
C VAL A 176 18.06 -8.89 3.90
N HIS A 177 17.17 -9.80 4.29
CA HIS A 177 17.45 -11.24 4.21
C HIS A 177 17.70 -11.71 2.77
N GLU A 178 16.89 -11.26 1.82
CA GLU A 178 16.99 -11.64 0.41
C GLU A 178 18.20 -11.02 -0.31
N LEU A 179 18.68 -9.85 0.12
CA LEU A 179 19.83 -9.18 -0.48
C LEU A 179 21.18 -9.65 0.07
N ARG A 180 21.22 -10.19 1.29
CA ARG A 180 22.45 -10.66 1.93
C ARG A 180 23.25 -11.67 1.08
N PRO A 181 22.68 -12.76 0.54
CA PRO A 181 23.43 -13.68 -0.31
C PRO A 181 23.92 -13.02 -1.60
N LEU A 182 23.15 -12.07 -2.15
CA LEU A 182 23.54 -11.33 -3.34
C LEU A 182 24.74 -10.41 -3.08
N LEU A 183 24.74 -9.69 -1.96
CA LEU A 183 25.85 -8.80 -1.59
C LEU A 183 27.12 -9.56 -1.22
N ALA A 184 27.01 -10.78 -0.70
CA ALA A 184 28.17 -11.66 -0.49
C ALA A 184 28.93 -11.95 -1.80
N ALA A 185 28.23 -11.99 -2.94
CA ALA A 185 28.84 -12.14 -4.26
C ALA A 185 29.41 -10.81 -4.83
N HIS A 186 29.08 -9.68 -4.22
CA HIS A 186 29.46 -8.34 -4.68
C HIS A 186 30.05 -7.50 -3.51
N PRO A 187 31.24 -7.84 -2.99
CA PRO A 187 31.78 -7.28 -1.75
C PRO A 187 32.13 -5.78 -1.82
N LYS A 188 32.24 -5.22 -3.02
CA LYS A 188 32.48 -3.78 -3.25
C LYS A 188 31.18 -2.95 -3.24
N ILE A 189 30.02 -3.60 -3.21
CA ILE A 189 28.72 -2.94 -3.30
C ILE A 189 28.08 -2.86 -1.92
N ALA A 190 27.72 -1.66 -1.51
CA ALA A 190 26.92 -1.39 -0.33
C ALA A 190 25.50 -1.00 -0.75
N VAL A 191 24.49 -1.53 -0.08
CA VAL A 191 23.09 -1.15 -0.29
C VAL A 191 22.59 -0.46 0.97
N GLU A 192 21.98 0.70 0.78
CA GLU A 192 21.35 1.48 1.82
C GLU A 192 19.84 1.51 1.59
N ILE A 193 19.08 0.98 2.54
CA ILE A 193 17.62 0.99 2.50
C ILE A 193 17.13 2.11 3.44
N ILE A 194 16.54 3.15 2.85
CA ILE A 194 16.03 4.31 3.55
C ILE A 194 14.52 4.14 3.69
N PHE A 195 14.06 4.05 4.94
CA PHE A 195 12.64 3.94 5.25
C PHE A 195 12.17 5.18 6.04
N PRO A 196 11.45 6.13 5.41
CA PRO A 196 11.03 7.36 6.05
C PRO A 196 9.84 7.07 6.96
N VAL A 197 10.12 6.75 8.23
CA VAL A 197 9.11 6.66 9.29
C VAL A 197 9.46 7.54 10.47
N ALA A 198 8.43 7.90 11.24
CA ALA A 198 8.61 8.52 12.54
C ALA A 198 9.54 7.64 13.41
N SER A 199 10.46 8.27 14.12
CA SER A 199 11.43 7.58 15.00
C SER A 199 10.75 6.73 16.08
N GLU A 200 9.55 7.11 16.49
CA GLU A 200 8.69 6.39 17.44
C GLU A 200 8.13 5.08 16.88
N ALA A 201 8.17 4.90 15.55
CA ALA A 201 7.77 3.69 14.87
C ALA A 201 8.92 2.66 14.80
N ILE A 202 10.10 2.95 15.37
CA ILE A 202 11.26 2.06 15.35
C ILE A 202 11.29 1.22 16.63
N VAL A 203 11.37 -0.11 16.53
CA VAL A 203 11.57 -0.99 17.69
C VAL A 203 13.05 -1.16 17.94
N VAL A 204 13.45 -1.36 19.19
CA VAL A 204 14.80 -1.84 19.53
C VAL A 204 14.70 -3.31 19.96
N THR A 205 15.04 -4.27 19.10
CA THR A 205 15.24 -5.67 19.47
C THR A 205 16.59 -5.81 20.15
N GLY A 206 16.65 -6.55 21.25
CA GLY A 206 17.88 -6.74 22.05
C GLY A 206 19.01 -7.55 21.38
N ASP A 207 18.89 -7.84 20.08
CA ASP A 207 19.89 -8.58 19.31
C ASP A 207 20.94 -7.60 18.75
N GLN A 208 21.96 -7.31 19.56
CA GLN A 208 23.01 -6.31 19.29
C GLN A 208 24.01 -6.73 18.20
N ALA A 209 23.87 -7.92 17.62
CA ALA A 209 24.81 -8.45 16.62
C ALA A 209 24.51 -7.97 15.17
N LEU A 210 23.35 -7.35 14.94
CA LEU A 210 23.01 -6.77 13.64
C LEU A 210 23.03 -5.24 13.74
N PRO A 211 23.65 -4.51 12.79
CA PRO A 211 23.38 -3.09 12.58
C PRO A 211 22.02 -2.91 11.87
N LEU A 212 21.00 -3.69 12.28
CA LEU A 212 19.62 -3.54 11.82
C LEU A 212 18.97 -2.52 12.74
N VAL A 213 18.37 -1.48 12.17
CA VAL A 213 17.33 -0.72 12.85
C VAL A 213 16.08 -1.61 12.83
N PRO A 214 15.61 -2.13 13.97
CA PRO A 214 14.50 -3.09 13.99
C PRO A 214 13.21 -2.40 13.55
N GLY A 215 12.45 -3.08 12.69
CA GLY A 215 11.19 -2.57 12.15
C GLY A 215 10.14 -2.30 13.24
N VAL A 216 9.07 -1.59 12.86
CA VAL A 216 7.86 -1.35 13.66
C VAL A 216 7.40 -2.59 14.42
N SER A 217 7.05 -2.41 15.70
CA SER A 217 6.39 -3.44 16.48
C SER A 217 5.04 -3.66 15.83
N GLY A 218 4.61 -4.91 15.74
CA GLY A 218 3.21 -5.27 15.50
C GLY A 218 2.34 -4.87 16.70
N GLY A 219 2.41 -3.61 17.10
CA GLY A 219 1.60 -2.96 18.13
C GLY A 219 0.83 -1.80 17.52
N GLU A 220 -0.36 -1.57 18.05
CA GLU A 220 -1.34 -0.54 17.65
C GLU A 220 -0.76 0.88 17.76
N GLY A 221 0.07 1.29 16.79
CA GLY A 221 0.82 2.54 16.77
C GLY A 221 -0.06 3.76 16.46
N CYS A 222 -0.80 4.23 17.45
CA CYS A 222 -1.38 5.58 17.44
C CYS A 222 -0.52 6.46 18.37
N SER A 223 0.43 7.24 17.82
CA SER A 223 1.14 8.27 18.60
C SER A 223 0.53 9.66 18.36
N THR A 224 0.69 10.55 19.34
CA THR A 224 0.28 11.96 19.27
C THR A 224 1.15 12.80 18.33
N ALA A 225 2.23 12.23 17.80
CA ALA A 225 3.15 12.90 16.89
C ALA A 225 2.74 12.82 15.41
N GLY A 226 1.71 12.02 15.08
CA GLY A 226 1.19 11.93 13.72
C GLY A 226 2.17 11.26 12.76
N GLY A 227 2.19 9.93 12.77
CA GLY A 227 2.99 9.16 11.81
C GLY A 227 3.10 7.72 12.26
N CYS A 228 2.24 6.84 11.73
CA CYS A 228 2.49 5.42 11.86
C CYS A 228 2.10 4.69 10.58
N ALA A 229 3.11 4.08 9.95
CA ALA A 229 2.96 3.26 8.75
C ALA A 229 2.13 1.97 8.98
N THR A 230 1.75 1.65 10.23
CA THR A 230 0.99 0.45 10.61
C THR A 230 -0.45 0.73 11.03
N CYS A 231 -0.91 1.99 11.04
CA CYS A 231 -2.31 2.30 11.36
C CYS A 231 -3.19 2.14 10.11
N PRO A 232 -4.20 1.26 10.11
CA PRO A 232 -5.14 1.16 8.98
C PRO A 232 -6.06 2.39 8.84
N TYR A 233 -6.01 3.34 9.80
CA TYR A 233 -6.92 4.48 9.85
C TYR A 233 -6.29 5.84 9.59
N MET A 234 -4.95 5.99 9.62
CA MET A 234 -4.27 7.26 9.35
C MET A 234 -2.87 7.00 8.81
N LYS A 235 -2.62 7.40 7.56
CA LYS A 235 -1.29 7.41 6.96
C LYS A 235 -1.03 8.79 6.35
N MET A 236 -0.11 9.55 6.94
CA MET A 236 0.48 10.74 6.34
C MET A 236 1.95 10.82 6.74
N ASN A 237 2.84 10.70 5.76
CA ASN A 237 4.10 11.44 5.72
C ASN A 237 3.96 12.41 4.55
N SER A 238 4.28 13.70 4.72
CA SER A 238 4.24 14.65 3.60
C SER A 238 5.44 14.45 2.68
N LEU A 239 5.25 14.68 1.38
CA LEU A 239 6.32 14.68 0.38
C LEU A 239 7.40 15.73 0.70
N ASP A 240 7.02 16.85 1.29
CA ASP A 240 7.96 17.90 1.71
C ASP A 240 8.98 17.36 2.72
N ALA A 241 8.52 16.61 3.72
CA ALA A 241 9.41 16.00 4.71
C ALA A 241 10.38 14.98 4.10
N LEU A 242 9.95 14.26 3.06
CA LEU A 242 10.82 13.35 2.32
C LEU A 242 11.83 14.11 1.45
N ASN A 243 11.41 15.15 0.73
CA ASN A 243 12.29 15.93 -0.11
C ASN A 243 13.36 16.66 0.71
N ASP A 244 12.98 17.27 1.84
CA ASP A 244 13.93 17.90 2.77
C ASP A 244 14.98 16.90 3.27
N LEU A 245 14.58 15.66 3.54
CA LEU A 245 15.50 14.60 3.92
C LEU A 245 16.46 14.24 2.77
N LEU A 246 15.94 14.08 1.55
CA LEU A 246 16.74 13.72 0.37
C LEU A 246 17.76 14.79 0.01
N ASP A 247 17.38 16.06 0.14
CA ASP A 247 18.27 17.19 -0.13
C ASP A 247 19.42 17.24 0.88
N ARG A 248 19.14 16.97 2.16
CA ARG A 248 20.17 16.89 3.22
C ARG A 248 21.12 15.71 3.02
N VAL A 249 20.60 14.55 2.59
CA VAL A 249 21.43 13.38 2.23
C VAL A 249 22.32 13.69 1.03
N ALA A 250 21.79 14.35 0.00
CA ALA A 250 22.57 14.75 -1.18
C ALA A 250 23.66 15.78 -0.83
N ALA A 251 23.42 16.64 0.16
CA ALA A 251 24.39 17.61 0.68
C ALA A 251 25.44 17.00 1.63
N GLY A 252 25.34 15.72 1.98
CA GLY A 252 26.28 15.04 2.90
C GLY A 252 26.13 15.48 4.36
N GLU A 253 24.98 16.05 4.73
CA GLU A 253 24.72 16.50 6.10
C GLU A 253 24.51 15.32 7.05
N PRO A 254 25.04 15.38 8.28
CA PRO A 254 24.72 14.38 9.30
C PRO A 254 23.23 14.45 9.66
N LEU A 255 22.57 13.29 9.57
CA LEU A 255 21.17 13.14 9.94
C LEU A 255 21.03 13.14 11.46
N ALA A 256 20.65 14.29 12.04
CA ALA A 256 20.13 14.34 13.41
C ALA A 256 18.69 13.79 13.45
N GLY A 257 18.30 13.20 14.58
CA GLY A 257 16.92 12.76 14.79
C GLY A 257 15.95 13.92 14.55
N PHE A 258 14.99 13.73 13.65
CA PHE A 258 13.93 14.70 13.41
C PHE A 258 12.99 14.70 14.60
N GLU A 259 12.87 15.85 15.28
CA GLU A 259 11.78 16.08 16.22
C GLU A 259 10.59 16.65 15.44
N PRO A 260 9.51 15.87 15.21
CA PRO A 260 8.34 16.38 14.53
C PRO A 260 7.81 17.61 15.26
N ARG A 261 7.47 18.63 14.48
CA ARG A 261 6.84 19.84 15.00
C ARG A 261 5.53 19.42 15.65
N LYS A 262 5.46 19.51 16.98
CA LYS A 262 4.24 19.17 17.72
C LYS A 262 3.14 20.12 17.27
N TYR A 263 1.99 19.59 16.85
CA TYR A 263 0.80 20.38 16.53
C TYR A 263 0.37 21.13 17.80
N GLY A 264 0.75 22.40 17.90
CA GLY A 264 0.47 23.24 19.05
C GLY A 264 -0.87 23.99 18.96
N GLU A 265 -1.51 23.94 17.78
CA GLU A 265 -2.83 24.53 17.56
C GLU A 265 -3.85 23.86 18.47
N ARG A 266 -4.72 24.68 19.06
CA ARG A 266 -5.75 24.23 19.98
C ARG A 266 -7.14 24.58 19.44
N LEU A 267 -8.06 23.63 19.57
CA LEU A 267 -9.49 23.81 19.39
C LEU A 267 -10.14 23.58 20.74
N ASP A 268 -10.87 24.58 21.25
CA ASP A 268 -11.56 24.53 22.55
C ASP A 268 -10.68 24.04 23.72
N GLY A 269 -9.41 24.47 23.72
CA GLY A 269 -8.44 24.15 24.77
C GLY A 269 -7.72 22.81 24.61
N GLN A 270 -8.17 21.93 23.70
CA GLN A 270 -7.50 20.68 23.33
C GLN A 270 -6.62 20.88 22.10
N THR A 271 -5.51 20.14 21.97
CA THR A 271 -4.70 20.20 20.76
C THR A 271 -5.46 19.60 19.57
N VAL A 272 -5.23 20.12 18.36
CA VAL A 272 -5.83 19.57 17.13
C VAL A 272 -5.53 18.06 16.98
N ALA A 273 -4.35 17.62 17.43
CA ALA A 273 -3.98 16.21 17.47
C ALA A 273 -4.84 15.38 18.48
N GLU A 274 -5.12 15.91 19.66
CA GLU A 274 -6.01 15.25 20.64
C GLU A 274 -7.46 15.14 20.14
N VAL A 275 -7.95 16.17 19.47
CA VAL A 275 -9.28 16.16 18.84
C VAL A 275 -9.33 15.15 17.69
N GLY A 276 -8.34 15.18 16.80
CA GLY A 276 -8.25 14.27 15.64
C GLY A 276 -8.08 12.80 16.01
N THR A 277 -7.58 12.49 17.21
CA THR A 277 -7.39 11.11 17.67
C THR A 277 -8.61 10.51 18.37
N GLN A 278 -9.60 11.31 18.81
CA GLN A 278 -10.80 10.81 19.50
C GLN A 278 -11.57 9.74 18.70
N PRO A 279 -11.87 9.91 17.40
CA PRO A 279 -12.60 8.89 16.64
C PRO A 279 -11.88 7.54 16.59
N ILE A 280 -10.55 7.56 16.53
CA ILE A 280 -9.70 6.36 16.51
C ILE A 280 -9.77 5.64 17.86
N LEU A 281 -9.68 6.39 18.95
CA LEU A 281 -9.80 5.83 20.30
C LEU A 281 -11.18 5.20 20.54
N HIS A 282 -12.24 5.81 20.00
CA HIS A 282 -13.58 5.24 20.09
C HIS A 282 -13.73 3.95 19.29
N MET A 283 -13.18 3.90 18.08
CA MET A 283 -13.18 2.70 17.26
C MET A 283 -12.40 1.55 17.93
N ARG A 284 -11.25 1.86 18.55
CA ARG A 284 -10.45 0.86 19.31
C ARG A 284 -11.19 0.32 20.52
N ALA A 285 -11.93 1.16 21.22
CA ALA A 285 -12.76 0.70 22.33
C ALA A 285 -13.88 -0.21 21.83
N PHE A 286 -14.56 0.16 20.74
CA PHE A 286 -15.58 -0.68 20.09
C PHE A 286 -15.04 -2.04 19.64
N GLN A 287 -13.87 -2.09 19.00
CA GLN A 287 -13.27 -3.35 18.56
C GLN A 287 -12.94 -4.30 19.72
N ARG A 288 -12.58 -3.76 20.89
CA ARG A 288 -12.26 -4.56 22.08
C ARG A 288 -13.49 -5.01 22.86
N SER A 289 -14.49 -4.15 22.97
CA SER A 289 -15.66 -4.39 23.83
C SER A 289 -16.90 -4.85 23.07
N GLY A 290 -16.93 -4.71 21.74
CA GLY A 290 -18.12 -4.86 20.91
C GLY A 290 -19.16 -3.74 21.10
N ALA A 291 -18.84 -2.69 21.87
CA ALA A 291 -19.78 -1.63 22.23
C ALA A 291 -19.17 -0.22 22.06
N LEU A 292 -19.97 0.72 21.55
CA LEU A 292 -19.52 2.09 21.38
C LEU A 292 -19.26 2.74 22.75
N PRO A 293 -18.17 3.50 22.94
CA PRO A 293 -17.89 4.14 24.22
C PRO A 293 -18.99 5.10 24.63
N GLU A 294 -19.32 5.13 25.92
CA GLU A 294 -20.30 6.06 26.47
C GLU A 294 -19.94 7.53 26.18
N ALA A 295 -18.65 7.87 26.19
CA ALA A 295 -18.17 9.20 25.84
C ALA A 295 -18.54 9.61 24.40
N LEU A 296 -18.42 8.69 23.44
CA LEU A 296 -18.84 8.94 22.05
C LEU A 296 -20.36 9.07 21.96
N LEU A 297 -21.10 8.20 22.65
CA LEU A 297 -22.55 8.23 22.65
C LEU A 297 -23.08 9.53 23.27
N ALA A 298 -22.45 10.02 24.34
CA ALA A 298 -22.78 11.28 24.98
C ALA A 298 -22.48 12.48 24.08
N ASP A 299 -21.31 12.50 23.43
CA ASP A 299 -20.94 13.54 22.45
C ASP A 299 -21.93 13.60 21.29
N VAL A 300 -22.21 12.47 20.63
CA VAL A 300 -23.17 12.40 19.51
C VAL A 300 -24.57 12.82 19.93
N ARG A 301 -25.04 12.39 21.12
CA ARG A 301 -26.36 12.80 21.65
C ARG A 301 -26.41 14.27 22.07
N GLY A 302 -25.27 14.85 22.44
CA GLY A 302 -25.13 16.25 22.83
C GLY A 302 -25.04 17.22 21.66
N ARG A 303 -24.73 16.74 20.45
CA ARG A 303 -24.73 17.55 19.23
C ARG A 303 -26.17 17.84 18.80
N THR A 304 -26.69 19.02 19.14
CA THR A 304 -27.96 19.51 18.59
C THR A 304 -27.81 19.76 17.10
N ALA A 305 -28.82 19.35 16.30
CA ALA A 305 -28.92 19.74 14.90
C ALA A 305 -29.12 21.27 14.85
N GLY A 306 -28.05 21.98 14.56
CA GLY A 306 -28.07 23.41 14.21
C GLY A 306 -28.46 23.61 12.76
#